data_AF-A0AAV2MYY8-F1
#
_entry.id   AF-A0AAV2MYY8-F1
#
_cell.length_a   1.000
_cell.length_b   1.000
_cell.length_c   1.000
_cell.angle_alpha   90.00
_cell.angle_beta   90.00
_cell.angle_gamma   90.00
#
_symmetry.space_group_name_H-M   'P 1'
#
loop_
_entity.id
_entity.type
_entity.pdbx_description
1 polymer ?
#
loop_
_entity_poly.entity_id
_entity_poly.type
_entity_poly.pdbx_seq_one_letter_code
_entity_poly.pdbx_strand_id
1 'polypeptide(L)'
;MLFKALVCLHNFIMMGEEGLPVHNRRYCPSDYIDREEDYTVKEGRWRQQHSAYFKDLGRVGANRAGAVPKGLRNYLQNYFVSVTGESQAPWQYEAALGAVRINPPAY
;
A
#
# COMPACT_ATOMS: atom_id res chain seq x y z
N MET A 1 15.49 -1.76 -11.64
CA MET A 1 14.47 -2.22 -12.61
C MET A 1 13.74 -3.50 -12.16
N LEU A 2 14.38 -4.42 -11.43
CA LEU A 2 13.74 -5.67 -10.96
C LEU A 2 12.45 -5.48 -10.14
N PHE A 3 12.45 -4.53 -9.19
CA PHE A 3 11.31 -4.30 -8.31
C PHE A 3 10.04 -3.85 -9.05
N LYS A 4 10.19 -3.07 -10.12
CA LYS A 4 9.04 -2.63 -10.94
C LYS A 4 8.42 -3.81 -11.69
N ALA A 5 9.24 -4.73 -12.21
CA ALA A 5 8.76 -5.93 -12.90
C ALA A 5 8.00 -6.87 -11.95
N LEU A 6 8.46 -7.01 -10.70
CA LEU A 6 7.76 -7.79 -9.68
C LEU A 6 6.38 -7.21 -9.35
N VAL A 7 6.27 -5.89 -9.22
CA VAL A 7 4.97 -5.22 -9.00
C VAL A 7 4.05 -5.41 -10.20
N CYS A 8 4.55 -5.27 -11.43
CA CYS A 8 3.75 -5.52 -12.63
C CYS A 8 3.26 -6.97 -12.71
N LEU A 9 4.11 -7.94 -12.38
CA LEU A 9 3.74 -9.36 -12.36
C LEU A 9 2.70 -9.65 -11.27
N HIS A 10 2.87 -9.09 -10.07
CA HIS A 10 1.91 -9.19 -8.99
C HIS A 10 0.53 -8.68 -9.42
N ASN A 11 0.48 -7.47 -9.99
CA ASN A 11 -0.76 -6.86 -10.47
C ASN A 11 -1.40 -7.70 -11.58
N PHE A 12 -0.62 -8.20 -12.53
CA PHE A 12 -1.12 -9.04 -13.61
C PHE A 12 -1.81 -10.31 -13.09
N ILE A 13 -1.18 -11.02 -12.15
CA ILE A 13 -1.76 -12.25 -11.58
C ILE A 13 -2.99 -11.93 -10.71
N MET A 14 -2.92 -10.87 -9.91
CA MET A 14 -4.05 -10.43 -9.07
C MET A 14 -5.28 -10.06 -9.90
N MET A 15 -5.10 -9.36 -11.03
CA MET A 15 -6.19 -9.07 -11.97
C MET A 15 -6.80 -10.35 -12.56
N GLY A 16 -5.96 -11.35 -12.89
CA GLY A 16 -6.43 -12.64 -13.40
C GLY A 16 -7.30 -13.43 -12.40
N GLU A 17 -7.14 -13.20 -11.10
CA GLU A 17 -7.91 -13.87 -10.04
C GLU A 17 -9.04 -12.99 -9.45
N GLU A 18 -9.28 -11.79 -9.98
CA GLU A 18 -10.22 -10.83 -9.41
C GLU A 18 -11.65 -11.35 -9.39
N GLY A 19 -12.10 -11.94 -10.50
CA GLY A 19 -13.43 -12.54 -10.65
C GLY A 19 -13.63 -13.85 -9.89
N LEU A 20 -12.58 -14.39 -9.25
CA LEU A 20 -12.70 -15.60 -8.44
C LEU A 20 -13.11 -15.23 -7.00
N PRO A 21 -14.00 -16.02 -6.37
CA PRO A 21 -14.24 -15.93 -4.94
C PRO A 21 -12.92 -16.01 -4.16
N VAL A 22 -12.80 -15.27 -3.06
CA VAL A 22 -11.56 -15.12 -2.28
C VAL A 22 -10.97 -16.48 -1.84
N HIS A 23 -11.81 -17.48 -1.59
CA HIS A 23 -11.40 -18.84 -1.21
C HIS A 23 -10.86 -19.68 -2.39
N ASN A 24 -11.13 -19.26 -3.64
CA ASN A 24 -10.67 -19.90 -4.86
C ASN A 24 -9.42 -19.21 -5.46
N ARG A 25 -8.98 -18.08 -4.90
CA ARG A 25 -7.75 -17.38 -5.31
C ARG A 25 -6.54 -18.21 -4.90
N ARG A 26 -5.60 -18.43 -5.83
CA ARG A 26 -4.46 -19.32 -5.65
C ARG A 26 -3.16 -18.56 -5.46
N TYR A 27 -3.03 -17.40 -6.09
CA TYR A 27 -1.84 -16.56 -5.99
C TYR A 27 -1.76 -15.81 -4.66
N CYS A 28 -2.88 -15.18 -4.24
CA CYS A 28 -2.99 -14.55 -2.93
C CYS A 28 -4.19 -15.12 -2.17
N PRO A 29 -4.03 -16.33 -1.58
CA PRO A 29 -5.06 -16.94 -0.75
C PRO A 29 -5.47 -16.02 0.39
N SER A 30 -6.64 -16.29 0.91
CA SER A 30 -7.24 -15.42 1.92
C SER A 30 -6.29 -15.23 3.13
N ASP A 31 -5.83 -16.30 3.73
CA ASP A 31 -4.93 -16.31 4.89
C ASP A 31 -3.47 -15.95 4.58
N TYR A 32 -3.15 -15.51 3.36
CA TYR A 32 -1.77 -15.27 2.97
C TYR A 32 -1.21 -13.96 3.53
N ILE A 33 -1.99 -12.88 3.55
CA ILE A 33 -1.60 -11.55 4.06
C ILE A 33 -2.17 -11.29 5.46
N ASP A 34 -1.62 -10.29 6.16
CA ASP A 34 -2.17 -9.83 7.45
C ASP A 34 -3.58 -9.27 7.26
N ARG A 35 -4.43 -9.52 8.26
CA ARG A 35 -5.84 -9.11 8.22
C ARG A 35 -6.28 -8.55 9.54
N GLU A 36 -7.15 -7.57 9.49
CA GLU A 36 -7.84 -7.07 10.67
C GLU A 36 -9.15 -7.85 10.85
N GLU A 37 -9.33 -8.46 12.01
CA GLU A 37 -10.54 -9.15 12.42
C GLU A 37 -10.80 -8.78 13.88
N ASP A 38 -11.97 -8.23 14.18
CA ASP A 38 -12.36 -7.79 15.53
C ASP A 38 -11.32 -6.87 16.19
N TYR A 39 -10.85 -5.85 15.45
CA TYR A 39 -9.81 -4.89 15.88
C TYR A 39 -8.47 -5.54 16.27
N THR A 40 -8.29 -6.80 15.90
CA THR A 40 -7.07 -7.57 16.13
C THR A 40 -6.45 -7.94 14.79
N VAL A 41 -5.14 -7.74 14.67
CA VAL A 41 -4.41 -8.17 13.48
C VAL A 41 -4.17 -9.67 13.57
N LYS A 42 -4.80 -10.45 12.68
CA LYS A 42 -4.41 -11.83 12.39
C LYS A 42 -3.24 -11.84 11.42
N GLU A 43 -2.16 -12.50 11.83
CA GLU A 43 -0.95 -12.66 11.04
C GLU A 43 -1.20 -13.56 9.82
N GLY A 44 -0.75 -13.11 8.65
CA GLY A 44 -0.82 -13.88 7.42
C GLY A 44 0.29 -14.92 7.31
N ARG A 45 0.04 -15.99 6.53
CA ARG A 45 1.00 -17.08 6.28
C ARG A 45 2.32 -16.62 5.67
N TRP A 46 2.35 -15.46 4.99
CA TRP A 46 3.59 -14.89 4.45
C TRP A 46 4.68 -14.70 5.52
N ARG A 47 4.31 -14.47 6.78
CA ARG A 47 5.25 -14.34 7.91
C ARG A 47 5.94 -15.65 8.26
N GLN A 48 5.32 -16.79 7.95
CA GLN A 48 5.90 -18.12 8.19
C GLN A 48 6.82 -18.56 7.04
N GLN A 49 6.77 -17.88 5.89
CA GLN A 49 7.73 -18.08 4.80
C GLN A 49 9.05 -17.38 5.11
N HIS A 50 9.79 -17.93 6.08
CA HIS A 50 11.19 -17.61 6.25
C HIS A 50 11.97 -18.12 5.04
N SER A 51 12.22 -17.26 4.07
CA SER A 51 13.23 -17.55 3.05
C SER A 51 14.59 -17.15 3.61
N ALA A 52 15.58 -18.02 3.48
CA ALA A 52 16.98 -17.72 3.83
C ALA A 52 17.54 -16.49 3.06
N TYR A 53 16.83 -16.04 2.02
CA TYR A 53 17.17 -14.89 1.18
C TYR A 53 16.50 -13.59 1.63
N PHE A 54 15.43 -13.67 2.44
CA PHE A 54 14.82 -12.50 3.08
C PHE A 54 15.38 -12.38 4.50
N LYS A 55 16.46 -11.63 4.62
CA LYS A 55 16.95 -11.23 5.94
C LYS A 55 16.08 -10.09 6.44
N ASP A 56 15.67 -10.15 7.71
CA ASP A 56 15.15 -8.98 8.39
C ASP A 56 16.13 -7.83 8.15
N LEU A 57 15.66 -6.83 7.42
CA LEU A 57 16.32 -5.54 7.43
C LEU A 57 16.29 -5.14 8.89
N GLY A 58 17.45 -5.19 9.55
CA GLY A 58 17.60 -4.74 10.93
C GLY A 58 17.26 -3.26 11.04
N ARG A 59 17.87 -2.52 11.97
CA ARG A 59 17.69 -1.07 11.98
C ARG A 59 18.33 -0.45 10.73
N VAL A 60 17.59 -0.38 9.62
CA VAL A 60 17.83 0.54 8.52
C VAL A 60 17.86 1.91 9.20
N GLY A 61 18.98 2.62 9.07
CA GLY A 61 19.32 3.78 9.91
C GLY A 61 18.13 4.67 10.21
N ALA A 62 18.07 5.19 11.44
CA ALA A 62 16.93 5.90 12.01
C ALA A 62 16.06 6.56 10.93
N ASN A 63 14.73 6.31 10.98
CA ASN A 63 13.69 7.06 10.27
C ASN A 63 13.68 8.56 10.64
N ARG A 64 14.84 9.16 10.88
CA ARG A 64 15.10 10.58 10.75
C ARG A 64 15.03 10.89 9.25
N ALA A 65 13.80 11.03 8.75
CA ALA A 65 13.56 12.05 7.76
C ALA A 65 14.27 13.31 8.29
N GLY A 66 15.35 13.72 7.63
CA GLY A 66 16.12 14.89 8.04
C GLY A 66 15.18 16.09 8.18
N ALA A 67 15.63 17.14 8.88
CA ALA A 67 14.81 18.35 9.02
C ALA A 67 14.26 18.85 7.68
N VAL A 68 15.03 18.67 6.60
CA VAL A 68 14.65 19.03 5.22
C VAL A 68 13.46 18.21 4.69
N PRO A 69 13.50 16.85 4.60
CA PRO A 69 12.33 16.06 4.22
C PRO A 69 11.08 16.30 5.09
N LYS A 70 11.25 16.52 6.40
CA LYS A 70 10.13 16.86 7.29
C LYS A 70 9.54 18.22 6.97
N GLY A 71 10.39 19.22 6.74
CA GLY A 71 9.97 20.56 6.32
C GLY A 71 9.21 20.51 5.00
N LEU A 72 9.72 19.78 4.02
CA LEU A 72 9.05 19.61 2.73
C LEU A 72 7.70 18.91 2.86
N ARG A 73 7.62 17.83 3.65
CA ARG A 73 6.35 17.13 3.93
C ARG A 73 5.32 18.09 4.54
N ASN A 74 5.72 18.85 5.55
CA ASN A 74 4.81 19.78 6.25
C ASN A 74 4.41 20.96 5.36
N TYR A 75 5.34 21.47 4.55
CA TYR A 75 5.05 22.52 3.57
C TYR A 75 3.99 22.06 2.57
N LEU A 76 4.18 20.88 1.95
CA LEU A 76 3.23 20.32 1.01
C LEU A 76 1.88 20.04 1.68
N GLN A 77 1.89 19.43 2.87
CA GLN A 77 0.67 19.21 3.65
C GLN A 77 -0.11 20.52 3.86
N ASN A 78 0.56 21.58 4.32
CA ASN A 78 -0.07 22.87 4.57
C ASN A 78 -0.55 23.54 3.29
N TYR A 79 0.19 23.40 2.18
CA TYR A 79 -0.23 23.91 0.88
C TYR A 79 -1.53 23.24 0.43
N PHE A 80 -1.60 21.91 0.49
CA PHE A 80 -2.74 21.13 -0.01
C PHE A 80 -4.05 21.39 0.75
N VAL A 81 -3.98 21.68 2.06
CA VAL A 81 -5.14 22.05 2.89
C VAL A 81 -5.43 23.54 2.94
N SER A 82 -4.61 24.37 2.28
CA SER A 82 -4.89 25.81 2.17
C SER A 82 -6.00 26.07 1.17
N VAL A 83 -6.66 27.22 1.26
CA VAL A 83 -7.69 27.65 0.30
C VAL A 83 -7.19 27.57 -1.15
N THR A 84 -5.92 27.94 -1.38
CA THR A 84 -5.29 27.82 -2.70
C THR A 84 -5.15 26.36 -3.12
N GLY A 85 -4.64 25.50 -2.25
CA GLY A 85 -4.47 24.07 -2.54
C GLY A 85 -5.79 23.36 -2.82
N GLU A 86 -6.83 23.66 -2.03
CA GLU A 86 -8.18 23.11 -2.24
C GLU A 86 -8.77 23.55 -3.57
N SER A 87 -8.59 24.81 -3.96
CA SER A 87 -9.08 25.31 -5.25
C SER A 87 -8.35 24.70 -6.46
N GLN A 88 -7.05 24.37 -6.30
CA GLN A 88 -6.22 23.81 -7.36
C GLN A 88 -6.33 22.29 -7.47
N ALA A 89 -6.61 21.59 -6.37
CA ALA A 89 -6.72 20.14 -6.33
C ALA A 89 -7.95 19.68 -5.51
N PRO A 90 -9.19 20.03 -5.91
CA PRO A 90 -10.39 19.63 -5.17
C PRO A 90 -10.58 18.10 -5.17
N TRP A 91 -10.14 17.42 -6.23
CA TRP A 91 -10.15 15.96 -6.37
C TRP A 91 -9.28 15.22 -5.34
N GLN A 92 -8.38 15.93 -4.63
CA GLN A 92 -7.48 15.30 -3.65
C GLN A 92 -8.26 14.62 -2.52
N TYR A 93 -9.40 15.19 -2.11
CA TYR A 93 -10.23 14.63 -1.05
C TYR A 93 -10.92 13.35 -1.50
N GLU A 94 -11.37 13.31 -2.75
CA GLU A 94 -11.94 12.12 -3.36
C GLU A 94 -10.88 11.00 -3.51
N ALA A 95 -9.66 11.35 -3.90
CA ALA A 95 -8.55 10.41 -4.00
C ALA A 95 -8.05 9.92 -2.62
N ALA A 96 -7.99 10.80 -1.62
CA ALA A 96 -7.49 10.48 -0.28
C ALA A 96 -8.52 9.75 0.59
N LEU A 97 -9.81 10.09 0.45
CA LEU A 97 -10.92 9.54 1.24
C LEU A 97 -11.69 8.42 0.51
N GLY A 98 -11.23 8.03 -0.68
CA GLY A 98 -11.63 6.77 -1.32
C GLY A 98 -12.85 6.83 -2.24
N ALA A 99 -13.28 8.00 -2.70
CA ALA A 99 -14.22 8.09 -3.83
C ALA A 99 -13.56 7.74 -5.17
N VAL A 100 -12.25 7.97 -5.30
CA VAL A 100 -11.43 7.45 -6.40
C VAL A 100 -10.46 6.44 -5.82
N ARG A 101 -10.77 5.15 -6.02
CA ARG A 101 -9.84 4.05 -5.73
C ARG A 101 -8.53 4.31 -6.46
N ILE A 102 -7.45 4.53 -5.73
CA ILE A 102 -6.09 4.56 -6.29
C ILE A 102 -5.69 3.16 -6.82
N ASN A 103 -6.46 2.11 -6.50
CA ASN A 103 -6.38 0.78 -7.10
C ASN A 103 -7.46 0.55 -8.19
N PRO A 104 -7.11 0.02 -9.38
CA PRO A 104 -8.08 -0.43 -10.40
C PRO A 104 -8.95 -1.60 -9.88
N PRO A 105 -10.09 -1.92 -10.54
CA PRO A 105 -11.39 -1.89 -9.86
C PRO A 105 -12.00 -3.27 -9.56
N ALA A 106 -12.57 -3.41 -8.36
CA ALA A 106 -13.66 -4.36 -8.16
C ALA A 106 -14.95 -3.79 -8.77
N TYR A 107 -15.35 -4.28 -9.96
CA TYR A 107 -16.72 -4.67 -10.37
C TYR A 107 -16.66 -5.44 -11.70
#